data_AF-A0A323VEK6-F1
#
_entry.id   AF-A0A323VEK6-F1
#
_cell.length_a   1.000
_cell.length_b   1.000
_cell.length_c   1.000
_cell.angle_alpha   90.00
_cell.angle_beta   90.00
_cell.angle_gamma   90.00
#
_symmetry.space_group_name_H-M   'P 1'
#
loop_
_entity.id
_entity.type
_entity.pdbx_description
1 polymer ?
#
loop_
_entity_poly.entity_id
_entity_poly.type
_entity_poly.pdbx_seq_one_letter_code
_entity_poly.pdbx_strand_id
1 'polypeptide(L)'
;MDEGWMPGDAGLAEALGVDPRTALRALGGGWRPAEVHGRAWPLDRWSDARWFVTGEPHQVLAGIDHAALVLARPVLRWEPQPVLGWTDEREFSRDDVVYQPDLIAETVEEIARQSRRRFRWCRTCHTVHAPGEMADRDDCLSCAAAYRGVVLHTRSA
;
A
#
# COMPACT_ATOMS: atom_id res chain seq x y z
N MET A 1 20.62 20.65 -6.38
CA MET A 1 20.13 19.81 -5.27
C MET A 1 18.92 19.11 -5.80
N ASP A 2 19.14 17.97 -6.44
CA ASP A 2 18.05 17.11 -6.91
C ASP A 2 17.52 16.36 -5.69
N GLU A 3 16.53 16.97 -5.03
CA GLU A 3 15.75 16.31 -3.98
C GLU A 3 15.13 15.05 -4.60
N GLY A 4 15.40 13.89 -4.00
CA GLY A 4 15.11 12.56 -4.53
C GLY A 4 13.63 12.32 -4.76
N TRP A 5 13.15 12.79 -5.91
CA TRP A 5 11.79 12.67 -6.39
C TRP A 5 11.68 11.43 -7.26
N MET A 6 10.88 10.45 -6.81
CA MET A 6 10.55 9.32 -7.66
C MET A 6 9.43 9.75 -8.63
N PRO A 7 9.39 9.27 -9.88
CA PRO A 7 8.31 9.61 -10.82
C PRO A 7 6.90 9.34 -10.25
N GLY A 8 6.77 8.38 -9.34
CA GLY A 8 5.51 8.09 -8.65
C GLY A 8 5.09 9.17 -7.64
N ASP A 9 6.03 9.89 -7.02
CA ASP A 9 5.73 11.01 -6.13
C ASP A 9 5.11 12.19 -6.92
N ALA A 10 5.56 12.40 -8.17
CA ALA A 10 4.98 13.40 -9.10
C ALA A 10 3.53 13.06 -9.42
N GLY A 11 3.28 11.81 -9.79
CA GLY A 11 1.93 11.34 -10.10
C GLY A 11 0.98 11.45 -8.91
N LEU A 12 1.48 11.30 -7.68
CA LEU A 12 0.70 11.44 -6.46
C LEU A 12 0.28 12.90 -6.21
N ALA A 13 1.23 13.83 -6.28
CA ALA A 13 0.97 15.26 -6.11
C ALA A 13 -0.01 15.79 -7.17
N GLU A 14 0.19 15.38 -8.43
CA GLU A 14 -0.71 15.70 -9.55
C GLU A 14 -2.12 15.18 -9.30
N ALA A 15 -2.25 13.91 -8.89
CA ALA A 15 -3.55 13.31 -8.61
C ALA A 15 -4.31 14.03 -7.48
N LEU A 16 -3.59 14.50 -6.44
CA LEU A 16 -4.16 15.32 -5.38
C LEU A 16 -4.44 16.77 -5.80
N GLY A 17 -3.91 17.21 -6.93
CA GLY A 17 -3.95 18.59 -7.39
C GLY A 17 -3.21 19.56 -6.46
N VAL A 18 -2.24 19.11 -5.66
CA VAL A 18 -1.49 19.97 -4.74
C VAL A 18 -0.06 20.20 -5.22
N ASP A 19 0.60 21.22 -4.67
CA ASP A 19 2.03 21.43 -4.92
C ASP A 19 2.86 20.21 -4.46
N PRO A 20 3.86 19.77 -5.25
CA PRO A 20 4.76 18.67 -4.90
C PRO A 20 5.38 18.74 -3.50
N ARG A 21 5.75 19.93 -3.00
CA ARG A 21 6.34 20.05 -1.65
C ARG A 21 5.29 19.86 -0.56
N THR A 22 4.07 20.32 -0.80
CA THR A 22 2.93 20.05 0.11
C THR A 22 2.66 18.55 0.18
N ALA A 23 2.62 17.86 -0.96
CA ALA A 23 2.46 16.41 -1.00
C ALA A 23 3.61 15.70 -0.27
N LEU A 24 4.87 16.08 -0.51
CA LEU A 24 6.03 15.50 0.15
C LEU A 24 6.01 15.71 1.67
N ARG A 25 5.62 16.91 2.13
CA ARG A 25 5.49 17.20 3.56
C ARG A 25 4.41 16.35 4.22
N ALA A 26 3.26 16.17 3.55
CA ALA A 26 2.12 15.45 4.09
C ALA A 26 2.27 13.92 4.02
N LEU A 27 2.86 13.40 2.93
CA LEU A 27 2.84 11.97 2.61
C LEU A 27 4.23 11.31 2.62
N GLY A 28 5.30 12.10 2.73
CA GLY A 28 6.65 11.61 2.47
C GLY A 28 6.86 11.22 1.00
N GLY A 29 7.94 10.49 0.74
CA GLY A 29 8.32 10.03 -0.61
C GLY A 29 8.31 8.51 -0.75
N GLY A 30 8.67 8.04 -1.95
CA GLY A 30 8.78 6.61 -2.25
C GLY A 30 7.46 5.98 -2.70
N TRP A 31 6.52 6.79 -3.17
CA TRP A 31 5.25 6.32 -3.69
C TRP A 31 5.42 5.78 -5.10
N ARG A 32 4.72 4.69 -5.38
CA ARG A 32 4.61 4.10 -6.72
C ARG A 32 3.16 3.79 -7.05
N PRO A 33 2.73 3.95 -8.32
CA PRO A 33 1.41 3.52 -8.74
C PRO A 33 1.17 2.05 -8.39
N ALA A 34 -0.04 1.72 -7.96
CA ALA A 34 -0.44 0.37 -7.60
C ALA A 34 -1.80 0.04 -8.21
N GLU A 35 -1.93 -1.19 -8.71
CA GLU A 35 -3.23 -1.76 -9.07
C GLU A 35 -3.83 -2.35 -7.80
N VAL A 36 -4.99 -1.82 -7.41
CA VAL A 36 -5.66 -2.21 -6.16
C VAL A 36 -7.08 -2.63 -6.51
N HIS A 37 -7.47 -3.81 -6.05
CA HIS A 37 -8.80 -4.37 -6.27
C HIS A 37 -9.66 -4.14 -5.03
N GLY A 38 -10.80 -3.48 -5.25
CA GLY A 38 -11.80 -3.23 -4.23
C GLY A 38 -12.38 -4.49 -3.62
N ARG A 39 -12.95 -4.35 -2.42
CA ARG A 39 -13.78 -5.40 -1.85
C ARG A 39 -14.98 -5.56 -2.79
N ALA A 40 -15.14 -6.74 -3.37
CA ALA A 40 -16.14 -7.07 -4.38
C ALA A 40 -17.46 -6.27 -4.23
N TRP A 41 -17.75 -5.43 -5.24
CA TRP A 41 -19.07 -5.08 -5.81
C TRP A 41 -20.27 -4.80 -4.86
N PRO A 42 -21.10 -3.72 -5.05
CA PRO A 42 -21.01 -2.60 -6.00
C PRO A 42 -21.06 -1.20 -5.36
N LEU A 43 -20.66 -1.02 -4.10
CA LEU A 43 -20.80 0.29 -3.39
C LEU A 43 -19.50 0.77 -2.74
N ASP A 44 -18.35 0.37 -3.28
CA ASP A 44 -17.08 0.87 -2.77
C ASP A 44 -16.70 2.16 -3.50
N ARG A 45 -16.82 3.30 -2.81
CA ARG A 45 -16.56 4.65 -3.34
C ARG A 45 -15.14 4.79 -3.93
N TRP A 46 -14.21 3.95 -3.51
CA TRP A 46 -12.80 4.02 -3.91
C TRP A 46 -12.46 3.07 -5.07
N SER A 47 -13.44 2.47 -5.73
CA SER A 47 -13.22 1.56 -6.86
C SER A 47 -12.55 2.22 -8.06
N ASP A 48 -12.85 3.50 -8.29
CA ASP A 48 -12.31 4.29 -9.42
C ASP A 48 -11.12 5.17 -9.01
N ALA A 49 -10.66 5.05 -7.75
CA ALA A 49 -9.57 5.85 -7.24
C ALA A 49 -8.23 5.48 -7.89
N ARG A 50 -7.36 6.47 -8.08
CA ARG A 50 -5.97 6.23 -8.46
C ARG A 50 -5.18 5.84 -7.23
N TRP A 51 -4.64 4.63 -7.22
CA TRP A 51 -3.94 4.08 -6.07
C TRP A 51 -2.41 4.17 -6.20
N PHE A 52 -1.78 4.44 -5.06
CA PHE A 52 -0.33 4.46 -4.87
C PHE A 52 0.03 3.69 -3.61
N VAL A 53 1.24 3.12 -3.58
CA VAL A 53 1.77 2.37 -2.45
C VAL A 53 3.18 2.84 -2.11
N THR A 54 3.55 2.77 -0.83
CA THR A 54 4.93 3.04 -0.38
C THR A 54 5.43 1.95 0.59
N GLY A 55 6.76 1.83 0.63
CA GLY A 55 7.51 0.87 1.44
C GLY A 55 7.69 -0.51 0.81
N GLU A 56 8.72 -1.21 1.27
CA GLU A 56 9.05 -2.59 0.87
C GLU A 56 9.32 -3.43 2.15
N PRO A 57 8.48 -4.43 2.49
CA PRO A 57 7.18 -4.75 1.89
C PRO A 57 6.18 -3.58 1.97
N HIS A 58 5.12 -3.59 1.17
CA HIS A 58 4.11 -2.52 1.13
C HIS A 58 3.56 -2.17 2.51
N GLN A 59 3.63 -0.90 2.88
CA GLN A 59 3.29 -0.42 4.23
C GLN A 59 2.04 0.44 4.28
N VAL A 60 1.83 1.29 3.27
CA VAL A 60 0.73 2.26 3.21
C VAL A 60 0.22 2.36 1.77
N LEU A 61 -1.10 2.45 1.62
CA LEU A 61 -1.79 2.79 0.38
C LEU A 61 -2.36 4.20 0.46
N ALA A 62 -2.29 4.92 -0.65
CA ALA A 62 -2.97 6.19 -0.87
C ALA A 62 -3.89 6.02 -2.09
N GLY A 63 -5.21 6.15 -1.88
CA GLY A 63 -6.21 6.20 -2.94
C GLY A 63 -6.67 7.63 -3.13
N ILE A 64 -6.78 8.07 -4.38
CA ILE A 64 -7.16 9.44 -4.70
C ILE A 64 -8.32 9.42 -5.69
N ASP A 65 -9.41 10.07 -5.30
CA ASP A 65 -10.59 10.27 -6.14
C ASP A 65 -11.06 11.73 -6.04
N HIS A 66 -11.28 12.38 -7.19
CA HIS A 66 -11.79 13.74 -7.48
C HIS A 66 -11.50 14.92 -6.51
N ALA A 67 -11.62 14.76 -5.20
CA ALA A 67 -11.29 15.75 -4.17
C ALA A 67 -10.86 15.15 -2.81
N ALA A 68 -10.71 13.84 -2.71
CA ALA A 68 -10.49 13.12 -1.47
C ALA A 68 -9.26 12.21 -1.57
N LEU A 69 -8.58 12.09 -0.44
CA LEU A 69 -7.48 11.18 -0.19
C LEU A 69 -7.95 10.12 0.79
N VAL A 70 -7.75 8.85 0.49
CA VAL A 70 -7.84 7.78 1.47
C VAL A 70 -6.45 7.24 1.75
N LEU A 71 -6.10 7.18 3.04
CA LEU A 71 -4.94 6.44 3.50
C LEU A 71 -5.41 5.12 4.09
N ALA A 72 -4.82 4.03 3.63
CA ALA A 72 -5.24 2.71 4.06
C ALA A 72 -4.06 1.76 4.20
N ARG A 73 -4.29 0.67 4.91
CA ARG A 73 -3.30 -0.39 5.06
C ARG A 73 -3.40 -1.38 3.90
N PRO A 74 -2.27 -1.76 3.25
CA PRO A 74 -2.27 -2.78 2.22
C PRO A 74 -2.60 -4.16 2.81
N VAL A 75 -3.39 -4.93 2.05
CA VAL A 75 -3.69 -6.33 2.32
C VAL A 75 -3.57 -7.11 1.02
N LEU A 76 -2.70 -8.11 1.00
CA LEU A 76 -2.68 -9.08 -0.09
C LEU A 76 -3.76 -10.14 0.18
N ARG A 77 -4.66 -10.33 -0.78
CA ARG A 77 -5.66 -11.40 -0.76
C ARG A 77 -5.37 -12.39 -1.87
N TRP A 78 -5.64 -13.66 -1.59
CA TRP A 78 -5.58 -14.72 -2.59
C TRP A 78 -6.96 -14.88 -3.20
N GLU A 79 -7.17 -14.27 -4.36
CA GLU A 79 -8.19 -14.68 -5.33
C GLU A 79 -7.46 -15.61 -6.34
N PRO A 80 -8.01 -16.10 -7.47
CA PRO A 80 -7.28 -17.05 -8.34
C PRO A 80 -5.82 -16.65 -8.65
N GLN A 81 -5.50 -15.36 -8.53
CA GLN A 81 -4.17 -14.76 -8.41
C GLN A 81 -4.12 -13.80 -7.18
N PRO A 82 -2.93 -13.50 -6.63
CA PRO A 82 -2.82 -12.56 -5.51
C PRO A 82 -3.23 -11.16 -5.95
N VAL A 83 -4.17 -10.56 -5.22
CA VAL A 83 -4.67 -9.20 -5.47
C VAL A 83 -4.34 -8.31 -4.28
N LEU A 84 -3.88 -7.09 -4.58
CA LEU A 84 -3.67 -6.06 -3.58
C LEU A 84 -5.02 -5.38 -3.29
N GLY A 85 -5.40 -5.35 -2.02
CA GLY A 85 -6.55 -4.60 -1.53
C GLY A 85 -6.17 -3.73 -0.34
N TRP A 86 -7.17 -3.12 0.28
CA TRP A 86 -6.97 -2.24 1.43
C TRP A 86 -7.89 -2.58 2.61
N THR A 87 -7.59 -1.98 3.75
CA THR A 87 -8.37 -2.04 5.00
C THR A 87 -7.89 -0.95 5.96
N ASP A 88 -8.56 -0.78 7.10
CA ASP A 88 -8.22 0.23 8.12
C ASP A 88 -8.09 1.64 7.50
N GLU A 89 -9.07 2.02 6.67
CA GLU A 89 -9.04 3.25 5.88
C GLU A 89 -9.32 4.50 6.73
N ARG A 90 -8.68 5.61 6.34
CA ARG A 90 -8.94 6.95 6.85
C ARG A 90 -9.04 7.92 5.68
N GLU A 91 -10.17 8.62 5.60
CA GLU A 91 -10.43 9.60 4.55
C GLU A 91 -10.02 11.00 5.00
N PHE A 92 -9.51 11.77 4.05
CA PHE A 92 -9.11 13.16 4.18
C PHE A 92 -9.61 13.94 2.97
N SER A 93 -10.00 15.19 3.20
CA SER A 93 -10.24 16.13 2.12
C SER A 93 -8.91 16.63 1.55
N ARG A 94 -8.95 17.20 0.34
CA ARG A 94 -7.81 17.94 -0.21
C ARG A 94 -7.38 19.11 0.69
N ASP A 95 -8.32 19.77 1.36
CA ASP A 95 -8.02 20.87 2.28
C ASP A 95 -7.22 20.39 3.49
N ASP A 96 -7.46 19.17 3.98
CA ASP A 96 -6.66 18.59 5.07
C ASP A 96 -5.20 18.40 4.66
N VAL A 97 -4.94 18.00 3.41
CA VAL A 97 -3.57 17.86 2.88
C VAL A 97 -2.85 19.20 2.86
N VAL A 98 -3.57 20.29 2.55
CA VAL A 98 -3.00 21.64 2.44
C VAL A 98 -2.83 22.30 3.81
N TYR A 99 -3.86 22.26 4.65
CA TYR A 99 -3.92 23.02 5.89
C TYR A 99 -3.49 22.20 7.12
N GLN A 100 -3.51 20.88 7.04
CA GLN A 100 -3.15 19.97 8.13
C GLN A 100 -2.15 18.87 7.68
N PRO A 101 -1.05 19.22 6.97
CA PRO A 101 -0.13 18.22 6.44
C PRO A 101 0.50 17.34 7.54
N ASP A 102 0.68 17.87 8.74
CA ASP A 102 1.26 17.13 9.86
C ASP A 102 0.32 16.00 10.34
N LEU A 103 -1.00 16.20 10.29
CA LEU A 103 -2.00 15.16 10.61
C LEU A 103 -1.96 14.01 9.60
N ILE A 104 -1.76 14.33 8.31
CA ILE A 104 -1.60 13.34 7.25
C ILE A 104 -0.32 12.54 7.49
N ALA A 105 0.79 13.22 7.78
CA ALA A 105 2.08 12.57 8.02
C ALA A 105 2.03 11.63 9.24
N GLU A 106 1.38 12.05 10.33
CA GLU A 106 1.14 11.21 11.50
C GLU A 106 0.33 9.97 11.15
N THR A 107 -0.70 10.11 10.32
CA THR A 107 -1.55 9.00 9.87
C THR A 107 -0.78 8.01 8.99
N VAL A 108 0.03 8.50 8.03
CA VAL A 108 0.90 7.66 7.20
C VAL A 108 1.83 6.83 8.08
N GLU A 109 2.50 7.47 9.03
CA GLU A 109 3.45 6.79 9.90
C GLU A 109 2.77 5.87 10.93
N GLU A 110 1.54 6.17 11.36
CA GLU A 110 0.72 5.25 12.15
C GLU A 110 0.40 3.97 11.36
N ILE A 111 -0.12 4.09 10.13
CA ILE A 111 -0.44 2.95 9.28
C ILE A 111 0.83 2.15 8.98
N ALA A 112 1.92 2.82 8.62
CA ALA A 112 3.19 2.17 8.33
C ALA A 112 3.71 1.37 9.54
N ARG A 113 3.63 1.94 10.74
CA ARG A 113 3.98 1.25 12.00
C ARG A 113 3.10 0.04 12.26
N GLN A 114 1.79 0.13 12.02
CA GLN A 114 0.88 -0.99 12.17
C GLN A 114 1.18 -2.11 11.17
N SER A 115 1.48 -1.78 9.91
CA SER A 115 1.91 -2.74 8.89
C SER A 115 3.20 -3.45 9.28
N ARG A 116 4.25 -2.70 9.65
CA ARG A 116 5.56 -3.25 10.03
C ARG A 116 5.49 -4.28 11.17
N ARG A 117 4.60 -4.07 12.15
CA ARG A 117 4.39 -5.02 13.27
C ARG A 117 3.85 -6.38 12.82
N ARG A 118 3.21 -6.44 11.66
CA ARG A 118 2.63 -7.67 11.11
C ARG A 118 3.61 -8.41 10.22
N PHE A 119 4.63 -7.75 9.70
CA PHE A 119 5.61 -8.39 8.84
C PHE A 119 6.35 -9.50 9.59
N ARG A 120 6.83 -10.48 8.82
CA ARG A 120 7.50 -11.67 9.32
C ARG A 120 8.80 -11.89 8.56
N TRP A 121 9.76 -12.48 9.25
CA TRP A 121 11.06 -12.80 8.67
C TRP A 121 11.02 -14.22 8.11
N CYS A 122 11.38 -14.39 6.85
CA CYS A 122 11.55 -15.71 6.26
C CYS A 122 12.93 -16.28 6.63
N ARG A 123 12.95 -17.46 7.24
CA ARG A 123 14.18 -18.14 7.66
C ARG A 123 14.99 -18.68 6.48
N THR A 124 14.37 -18.90 5.32
CA THR A 124 15.05 -19.48 4.15
C THR A 124 15.74 -18.40 3.30
N CYS A 125 15.04 -17.33 2.93
CA CYS A 125 15.62 -16.26 2.11
C CYS A 125 16.19 -15.09 2.92
N HIS A 126 15.99 -15.06 4.24
CA HIS A 126 16.47 -13.98 5.12
C HIS A 126 15.92 -12.60 4.73
N THR A 127 14.64 -12.55 4.37
CA THR A 127 13.94 -11.32 3.96
C THR A 127 12.67 -11.12 4.78
N VAL A 128 12.30 -9.85 5.01
CA VAL A 128 11.02 -9.47 5.64
C VAL A 128 9.90 -9.53 4.61
N HIS A 129 8.78 -10.15 4.97
CA HIS A 129 7.62 -10.33 4.10
C HIS A 129 6.32 -9.87 4.78
N ALA A 130 5.36 -9.43 3.97
CA ALA A 130 4.02 -9.14 4.44
C ALA A 130 3.27 -10.43 4.84
N PRO A 131 2.29 -10.39 5.76
CA PRO A 131 1.55 -11.58 6.18
C PRO A 131 0.94 -12.40 5.04
N GLY A 132 0.45 -11.75 3.98
CA GLY A 132 -0.14 -12.43 2.83
C GLY A 132 0.88 -13.13 1.92
N GLU A 133 2.18 -12.84 2.11
CA GLU A 133 3.29 -13.47 1.39
C GLU A 133 3.93 -14.62 2.18
N MET A 134 3.45 -14.89 3.39
CA MET A 134 3.93 -15.96 4.26
C MET A 134 3.10 -17.22 4.05
N ALA A 135 3.78 -18.37 3.89
CA ALA A 135 3.13 -19.68 3.84
C ALA A 135 2.81 -20.18 5.26
N ASP A 136 3.75 -19.98 6.17
CA ASP A 136 3.63 -20.29 7.59
C ASP A 136 4.38 -19.24 8.43
N ARG A 137 4.72 -19.56 9.68
CA ARG A 137 5.42 -18.64 10.58
C ARG A 137 6.86 -18.33 10.13
N ASP A 138 7.52 -19.28 9.48
CA ASP A 138 8.97 -19.28 9.26
C ASP A 138 9.35 -19.16 7.78
N ASP A 139 8.44 -19.45 6.85
CA ASP A 139 8.74 -19.43 5.41
C ASP A 139 7.75 -18.61 4.57
N CYS A 140 8.29 -17.84 3.62
CA CYS A 140 7.51 -17.16 2.61
C CYS A 140 6.98 -18.14 1.55
N LEU A 141 5.93 -17.76 0.84
CA LEU A 141 5.28 -18.59 -0.19
C LEU A 141 6.25 -19.05 -1.27
N SER A 142 7.17 -18.18 -1.70
CA SER A 142 8.18 -18.54 -2.71
C SER A 142 9.14 -19.62 -2.20
N CYS A 143 9.67 -19.47 -0.97
CA CYS A 143 10.56 -20.48 -0.39
C CYS A 143 9.85 -21.79 -0.06
N ALA A 144 8.61 -21.71 0.44
CA ALA A 144 7.80 -22.89 0.71
C ALA A 144 7.50 -23.68 -0.57
N ALA A 145 7.18 -23.00 -1.67
CA ALA A 145 6.98 -23.63 -2.96
C ALA A 145 8.27 -24.28 -3.51
N ALA A 146 9.40 -23.56 -3.44
CA ALA A 146 10.67 -24.01 -3.99
C ALA A 146 11.31 -25.17 -3.21
N TYR A 147 11.25 -25.14 -1.87
CA TYR A 147 12.04 -26.05 -1.02
C TYR A 147 11.21 -27.02 -0.18
N ARG A 148 9.90 -26.79 -0.02
CA ARG A 148 9.03 -27.65 0.80
C ARG A 148 7.92 -28.34 0.02
N GLY A 149 7.89 -28.20 -1.31
CA GLY A 149 6.89 -28.84 -2.17
C GLY A 149 5.47 -28.33 -1.93
N VAL A 150 5.30 -27.13 -1.37
CA VAL A 150 3.99 -26.51 -1.23
C VAL A 150 3.48 -26.12 -2.61
N VAL A 151 2.46 -26.82 -3.09
CA VAL A 151 1.77 -26.45 -4.32
C VAL A 151 0.89 -25.24 -3.99
N LEU A 152 1.25 -24.08 -4.53
CA LEU A 152 0.33 -22.94 -4.58
C LEU A 152 -0.81 -23.33 -5.51
N HIS A 153 -1.90 -23.86 -4.95
CA HIS A 153 -3.06 -24.24 -5.74
C HIS A 153 -3.72 -22.98 -6.30
N THR A 154 -3.37 -22.61 -7.53
CA THR A 154 -4.22 -21.79 -8.38
C THR A 154 -5.46 -22.64 -8.71
N ARG A 155 -6.56 -22.45 -7.98
CA ARG A 155 -7.84 -22.98 -8.44
C ARG A 155 -8.25 -22.14 -9.65
N SER A 156 -7.98 -22.68 -10.84
CA SER A 156 -8.49 -22.16 -12.11
C SER A 156 -10.01 -22.05 -12.01
N ALA A 157 -10.54 -20.84 -12.20
CA ALA A 157 -11.95 -20.58 -12.44
C ALA A 157 -12.23 -20.65 -13.93
#